data_AF-A0A7R9AL60-F1
#
_entry.id   AF-A0A7R9AL60-F1
#
_cell.length_a   1.000
_cell.length_b   1.000
_cell.length_c   1.000
_cell.angle_alpha   90.00
_cell.angle_beta   90.00
_cell.angle_gamma   90.00
#
_symmetry.space_group_name_H-M   'P 1'
#
loop_
_entity.id
_entity.type
_entity.pdbx_description
1 polymer ?
#
loop_
_entity_poly.entity_id
_entity_poly.type
_entity_poly.pdbx_seq_one_letter_code
_entity_poly.pdbx_strand_id
1 'polypeptide(L)'
;MCTRIYLEGKNTHTKPDLHLNPDLSDLPPIQLFGVEGRYACALYSAASKLKQLDVVEKDLIKFQGILKTDLRLQEFIRNPILKRSLKVTAVKEIAAKVPLSVPSTNLLALLAENGRLKAVNTIINSFKTIMAAHRGEVVCEVTTAKGFDHLGCVTVIKVQIMGFGM
;
A
#
# COMPACT_ATOMS: atom_id res chain seq x y z
N MET A 1 -36.41 12.25 -2.28
CA MET A 1 -35.60 12.35 -3.52
C MET A 1 -34.33 13.14 -3.19
N CYS A 2 -33.23 12.44 -2.88
CA CYS A 2 -31.98 13.07 -2.46
C CYS A 2 -30.91 12.83 -3.52
N THR A 3 -30.34 13.94 -3.99
CA THR A 3 -29.66 14.09 -5.27
C THR A 3 -28.23 13.57 -5.22
N ARG A 4 -27.92 12.67 -6.15
CA ARG A 4 -26.61 12.07 -6.40
C ARG A 4 -25.76 13.08 -7.20
N ILE A 5 -24.73 13.65 -6.58
CA ILE A 5 -23.70 14.46 -7.26
C ILE A 5 -22.37 13.73 -7.14
N TYR A 6 -22.07 12.92 -8.14
CA TYR A 6 -20.74 12.36 -8.39
C TYR A 6 -20.01 13.35 -9.32
N LEU A 7 -18.93 13.96 -8.83
CA LEU A 7 -18.11 14.86 -9.63
C LEU A 7 -17.24 14.06 -10.60
N GLU A 8 -17.53 14.28 -11.88
CA GLU A 8 -16.80 13.78 -13.04
C GLU A 8 -15.49 14.57 -13.22
N GLY A 9 -14.35 13.87 -13.19
CA GLY A 9 -13.04 14.43 -13.52
C GLY A 9 -12.35 13.56 -14.57
N LYS A 10 -12.51 13.93 -15.85
CA LYS A 10 -11.86 13.28 -16.99
C LYS A 10 -10.42 13.77 -17.15
N ASN A 11 -9.46 12.85 -17.24
CA ASN A 11 -8.14 13.06 -17.86
C ASN A 11 -7.65 11.75 -18.51
N THR A 12 -7.95 11.64 -19.82
CA THR A 12 -7.15 11.10 -20.95
C THR A 12 -6.26 9.85 -20.80
N HIS A 13 -6.78 8.73 -21.36
CA HIS A 13 -6.22 7.88 -22.43
C HIS A 13 -4.79 7.28 -22.30
N THR A 14 -4.73 5.98 -21.91
CA THR A 14 -4.31 4.83 -22.77
C THR A 14 -4.67 3.53 -22.03
N LYS A 15 -5.64 2.77 -22.57
CA LYS A 15 -5.97 1.39 -22.16
C LYS A 15 -5.08 0.43 -22.98
N PRO A 16 -4.73 -0.75 -22.47
CA PRO A 16 -5.27 -1.93 -23.14
C PRO A 16 -6.01 -2.83 -22.16
N ASP A 17 -7.08 -3.43 -22.69
CA ASP A 17 -8.03 -4.32 -22.05
C ASP A 17 -7.42 -5.31 -21.04
N LEU A 18 -7.54 -4.97 -19.75
CA LEU A 18 -7.71 -6.00 -18.75
C LEU A 18 -9.22 -6.08 -18.50
N HIS A 19 -9.86 -7.00 -19.22
CA HIS A 19 -11.17 -7.52 -18.88
C HIS A 19 -11.02 -8.32 -17.57
N LEU A 20 -10.66 -7.61 -16.49
CA LEU A 20 -10.74 -8.11 -15.15
C LEU A 20 -12.20 -7.91 -14.79
N ASN A 21 -13.03 -8.93 -15.07
CA ASN A 21 -14.18 -9.11 -14.21
C ASN A 21 -13.58 -9.20 -12.81
N PRO A 22 -13.79 -8.22 -11.91
CA PRO A 22 -13.34 -8.38 -10.55
C PRO A 22 -14.29 -9.42 -9.98
N ASP A 23 -13.89 -10.68 -10.04
CA ASP A 23 -14.49 -11.68 -9.19
C ASP A 23 -14.38 -11.14 -7.76
N LEU A 24 -15.52 -11.11 -7.08
CA LEU A 24 -15.71 -10.37 -5.82
C LEU A 24 -14.78 -10.86 -4.68
N SER A 25 -14.01 -11.91 -4.93
CA SER A 25 -13.03 -12.59 -4.08
C SER A 25 -11.69 -11.85 -3.92
N ASP A 26 -11.33 -10.93 -4.82
CA ASP A 26 -10.02 -10.26 -4.80
C ASP A 26 -10.02 -8.85 -4.18
N LEU A 27 -11.16 -8.41 -3.67
CA LEU A 27 -11.26 -7.08 -3.08
C LEU A 27 -10.66 -7.07 -1.67
N PRO A 28 -9.86 -6.04 -1.32
CA PRO A 28 -9.39 -5.90 0.04
C PRO A 28 -10.57 -5.70 1.01
N PRO A 29 -10.47 -6.21 2.23
CA PRO A 29 -11.54 -6.12 3.23
C PRO A 29 -11.85 -4.67 3.64
N ILE A 30 -10.88 -3.77 3.48
CA ILE A 30 -11.05 -2.33 3.71
C ILE A 30 -10.75 -1.55 2.43
N GLN A 31 -11.60 -0.58 2.13
CA GLN A 31 -11.39 0.35 1.02
C GLN A 31 -10.64 1.57 1.53
N LEU A 32 -9.36 1.67 1.16
CA LEU A 32 -8.55 2.84 1.43
C LEU A 32 -8.70 3.86 0.28
N PHE A 33 -9.02 5.09 0.65
CA PHE A 33 -9.22 6.19 -0.30
C PHE A 33 -7.91 6.94 -0.54
N GLY A 34 -7.84 7.65 -1.67
CA GLY A 34 -6.65 8.41 -2.08
C GLY A 34 -5.75 7.66 -3.07
N VAL A 35 -4.66 8.31 -3.47
CA VAL A 35 -3.74 7.79 -4.49
C VAL A 35 -3.02 6.54 -3.96
N GLU A 36 -2.57 6.59 -2.72
CA GLU A 36 -1.91 5.49 -2.02
C GLU A 36 -2.80 4.26 -1.83
N GLY A 37 -4.04 4.47 -1.39
CA GLY A 37 -5.02 3.41 -1.16
C GLY A 37 -5.37 2.66 -2.44
N ARG A 38 -5.48 3.36 -3.57
CA ARG A 38 -5.69 2.75 -4.89
C ARG A 38 -4.54 1.82 -5.29
N TYR A 39 -3.29 2.22 -5.07
CA TYR A 39 -2.14 1.36 -5.34
C TYR A 39 -2.07 0.16 -4.39
N ALA A 40 -2.33 0.37 -3.10
CA ALA A 40 -2.35 -0.70 -2.11
C ALA A 40 -3.45 -1.73 -2.38
N CYS A 41 -4.64 -1.27 -2.76
CA CYS A 41 -5.77 -2.10 -3.18
C CYS A 41 -5.43 -2.91 -4.45
N ALA A 42 -4.88 -2.25 -5.48
CA ALA A 42 -4.46 -2.94 -6.71
C ALA A 42 -3.37 -3.99 -6.46
N LEU A 43 -2.40 -3.68 -5.58
CA LEU A 43 -1.37 -4.63 -5.17
C LEU A 43 -1.98 -5.83 -4.43
N TYR A 44 -2.91 -5.59 -3.52
CA TYR A 44 -3.61 -6.64 -2.79
C TYR A 44 -4.35 -7.58 -3.75
N SER A 45 -5.13 -7.05 -4.68
CA SER A 45 -5.82 -7.87 -5.68
C SER A 45 -4.85 -8.67 -6.56
N ALA A 46 -3.72 -8.08 -6.97
CA ALA A 46 -2.70 -8.81 -7.72
C ALA A 46 -2.01 -9.91 -6.89
N ALA A 47 -1.71 -9.65 -5.62
CA ALA A 47 -1.06 -10.59 -4.71
C ALA A 47 -2.01 -11.72 -4.28
N SER A 48 -3.30 -11.43 -4.13
CA SER A 48 -4.36 -12.41 -3.81
C SER A 48 -4.50 -13.45 -4.91
N LYS A 49 -4.56 -13.01 -6.17
CA LYS A 49 -4.58 -13.90 -7.36
C LYS A 49 -3.41 -14.86 -7.41
N LEU A 50 -2.24 -14.37 -7.01
CA LEU A 50 -1.00 -15.14 -6.98
C LEU A 50 -0.79 -15.91 -5.67
N LYS A 51 -1.70 -15.78 -4.69
CA LYS A 51 -1.61 -16.33 -3.32
C LYS A 51 -0.27 -16.04 -2.62
N GLN A 52 0.32 -14.88 -2.90
CA GLN A 52 1.65 -14.47 -2.43
C GLN A 52 1.61 -13.27 -1.47
N LEU A 53 0.47 -13.05 -0.80
CA LEU A 53 0.25 -11.93 0.13
C LEU A 53 1.32 -11.82 1.22
N ASP A 54 1.69 -12.94 1.86
CA ASP A 54 2.69 -12.98 2.93
C ASP A 54 4.11 -12.66 2.42
N VAL A 55 4.43 -13.12 1.20
CA VAL A 55 5.72 -12.85 0.54
C VAL A 55 5.82 -11.36 0.20
N VAL A 56 4.77 -10.77 -0.34
CA VAL A 56 4.70 -9.34 -0.67
C VAL A 56 4.85 -8.48 0.59
N GLU A 57 4.20 -8.85 1.69
CA GLU A 57 4.33 -8.11 2.95
C GLU A 57 5.79 -8.09 3.45
N LYS A 58 6.45 -9.25 3.48
CA LYS A 58 7.87 -9.38 3.86
C LYS A 58 8.78 -8.56 2.95
N ASP A 59 8.49 -8.57 1.67
CA ASP A 59 9.23 -7.85 0.66
C ASP A 59 9.15 -6.32 0.86
N LEU A 60 7.96 -5.80 1.08
CA LEU A 60 7.73 -4.38 1.36
C LEU A 60 8.37 -3.93 2.67
N ILE A 61 8.40 -4.78 3.70
CA ILE A 61 9.08 -4.49 4.97
C ILE A 61 10.60 -4.42 4.76
N LYS A 62 11.19 -5.36 4.01
CA LYS A 62 12.62 -5.33 3.66
C LYS A 62 12.97 -4.08 2.87
N PHE A 63 12.16 -3.76 1.86
CA PHE A 63 12.35 -2.55 1.05
C PHE A 63 12.26 -1.28 1.91
N GLN A 64 11.29 -1.20 2.81
CA GLN A 64 11.17 -0.10 3.77
C GLN A 64 12.41 0.01 4.69
N GLY A 65 12.98 -1.12 5.12
CA GLY A 65 14.22 -1.14 5.90
C GLY A 65 15.41 -0.58 5.13
N ILE A 66 15.56 -0.96 3.86
CA ILE A 66 16.62 -0.45 2.98
C ILE A 66 16.48 1.07 2.78
N LEU A 67 15.25 1.55 2.53
CA LEU A 67 15.00 3.00 2.39
C LEU A 67 15.37 3.81 3.63
N LYS A 68 15.25 3.22 4.82
CA LYS A 68 15.60 3.88 6.08
C LYS A 68 17.11 3.84 6.36
N THR A 69 17.80 2.82 5.85
CA THR A 69 19.25 2.64 6.07
C THR A 69 20.06 3.56 5.15
N ASP A 70 19.63 3.69 3.89
CA ASP A 70 20.32 4.49 2.87
C ASP A 70 19.69 5.87 2.68
N LEU A 71 20.22 6.87 3.40
CA LEU A 71 19.82 8.28 3.26
C LEU A 71 19.97 8.79 1.81
N ARG A 72 21.01 8.35 1.11
CA ARG A 72 21.26 8.71 -0.30
C ARG A 72 20.14 8.25 -1.23
N LEU A 73 19.60 7.06 -0.98
CA LEU A 73 18.51 6.49 -1.76
C LEU A 73 17.20 7.25 -1.48
N GLN A 74 16.98 7.64 -0.22
CA GLN A 74 15.85 8.48 0.16
C GLN A 74 15.90 9.86 -0.51
N GLU A 75 17.06 10.51 -0.57
CA GLU A 75 17.25 11.77 -1.27
C GLU A 75 17.04 11.63 -2.79
N PHE A 76 17.56 10.55 -3.39
CA PHE A 76 17.34 10.23 -4.80
C PHE A 76 15.85 10.09 -5.15
N ILE A 77 15.08 9.43 -4.28
CA ILE A 77 13.63 9.31 -4.43
C ILE A 77 12.94 10.69 -4.32
N ARG A 78 13.34 11.49 -3.32
CA ARG A 78 12.74 12.80 -3.03
C ARG A 78 13.06 13.86 -4.08
N ASN A 79 14.18 13.74 -4.78
CA ASN A 79 14.61 14.73 -5.78
C ASN A 79 13.77 14.63 -7.07
N PRO A 80 12.95 15.65 -7.41
CA PRO A 80 12.11 15.64 -8.62
C PRO A 80 12.86 15.95 -9.92
N ILE A 81 14.11 16.43 -9.85
CA ILE A 81 14.90 16.90 -11.01
C ILE A 81 15.43 15.71 -11.83
N LEU A 82 15.59 14.55 -11.21
CA LEU A 82 16.08 13.33 -11.85
C LEU A 82 15.03 12.76 -12.83
N LYS A 83 15.48 12.44 -14.06
CA LYS A 83 14.64 11.85 -15.11
C LYS A 83 13.99 10.56 -14.63
N ARG A 84 12.69 10.37 -14.95
CA ARG A 84 11.92 9.18 -14.56
C ARG A 84 12.55 7.88 -15.04
N SER A 85 13.09 7.86 -16.27
CA SER A 85 13.76 6.69 -16.84
C SER A 85 14.94 6.22 -15.99
N LEU A 86 15.75 7.14 -15.48
CA LEU A 86 16.88 6.80 -14.59
C LEU A 86 16.39 6.21 -13.27
N LYS A 87 15.26 6.70 -12.75
CA LYS A 87 14.65 6.14 -11.54
C LYS A 87 14.12 4.74 -11.76
N VAL A 88 13.48 4.47 -12.91
CA VAL A 88 13.00 3.13 -13.25
C VAL A 88 14.16 2.15 -13.32
N THR A 89 15.25 2.51 -14.00
CA THR A 89 16.44 1.65 -14.08
C THR A 89 17.07 1.42 -12.71
N ALA A 90 17.24 2.46 -11.90
CA ALA A 90 17.78 2.32 -10.53
C ALA A 90 16.92 1.40 -9.66
N VAL A 91 15.59 1.51 -9.77
CA VAL A 91 14.65 0.65 -9.03
C VAL A 91 14.71 -0.79 -9.51
N LYS A 92 14.87 -1.03 -10.82
CA LYS A 92 15.09 -2.38 -11.37
C LYS A 92 16.40 -3.00 -10.87
N GLU A 93 17.47 -2.21 -10.81
CA GLU A 93 18.77 -2.66 -10.27
C GLU A 93 18.66 -3.03 -8.78
N ILE A 94 17.90 -2.26 -8.00
CA ILE A 94 17.62 -2.57 -6.58
C ILE A 94 16.77 -3.85 -6.48
N ALA A 95 15.76 -3.99 -7.33
CA ALA A 95 14.90 -5.18 -7.40
C ALA A 95 15.61 -6.43 -7.94
N ALA A 96 16.74 -6.28 -8.63
CA ALA A 96 17.60 -7.40 -9.01
C ALA A 96 18.54 -7.83 -7.87
N LYS A 97 19.00 -6.87 -7.06
CA LYS A 97 19.87 -7.13 -5.90
C LYS A 97 19.12 -7.71 -4.71
N VAL A 98 17.88 -7.27 -4.51
CA VAL A 98 16.98 -7.84 -3.51
C VAL A 98 16.02 -8.75 -4.28
N PRO A 99 15.95 -10.06 -4.02
CA PRO A 99 15.04 -10.94 -4.75
C PRO A 99 13.59 -10.60 -4.37
N LEU A 100 13.00 -9.62 -5.08
CA LEU A 100 11.64 -9.19 -4.85
C LEU A 100 10.67 -10.07 -5.61
N SER A 101 9.46 -10.24 -5.06
CA SER A 101 8.39 -10.95 -5.76
C SER A 101 7.93 -10.19 -7.03
N VAL A 102 7.34 -10.92 -7.98
CA VAL A 102 6.77 -10.35 -9.21
C VAL A 102 5.78 -9.20 -8.93
N PRO A 103 4.78 -9.34 -8.02
CA PRO A 103 3.85 -8.24 -7.71
C PRO A 103 4.55 -7.02 -7.08
N SER A 104 5.56 -7.23 -6.24
CA SER A 104 6.35 -6.12 -5.67
C SER A 104 7.15 -5.37 -6.74
N THR A 105 7.81 -6.11 -7.63
CA THR A 105 8.59 -5.51 -8.73
C THR A 105 7.70 -4.70 -9.66
N ASN A 106 6.50 -5.22 -9.97
CA ASN A 106 5.53 -4.52 -10.79
C ASN A 106 5.03 -3.23 -10.13
N LEU A 107 4.75 -3.26 -8.82
CA LEU A 107 4.39 -2.06 -8.06
C LEU A 107 5.49 -0.99 -8.13
N LEU A 108 6.74 -1.39 -7.86
CA LEU A 108 7.88 -0.46 -7.86
C LEU A 108 8.12 0.15 -9.25
N ALA A 109 7.97 -0.66 -10.32
CA ALA A 109 8.02 -0.17 -11.70
C ALA A 109 6.92 0.88 -11.96
N LEU A 110 5.67 0.57 -11.62
CA LEU A 110 4.53 1.49 -11.79
C LEU A 110 4.73 2.80 -11.02
N LEU A 111 5.24 2.74 -9.79
CA LEU A 111 5.55 3.93 -9.00
C LEU A 111 6.68 4.75 -9.60
N ALA A 112 7.67 4.10 -10.20
CA ALA A 112 8.78 4.77 -10.85
C ALA A 112 8.36 5.48 -12.14
N GLU A 113 7.50 4.84 -12.95
CA GLU A 113 6.94 5.43 -14.17
C GLU A 113 6.03 6.62 -13.86
N ASN A 114 5.19 6.50 -12.83
CA ASN A 114 4.30 7.57 -12.39
C ASN A 114 5.03 8.66 -11.58
N GLY A 115 6.31 8.47 -11.23
CA GLY A 115 7.08 9.39 -10.39
C GLY A 115 6.60 9.48 -8.93
N ARG A 116 5.86 8.49 -8.45
CA ARG A 116 5.23 8.41 -7.12
C ARG A 116 6.05 7.67 -6.08
N LEU A 117 7.33 7.38 -6.38
CA LEU A 117 8.28 6.73 -5.46
C LEU A 117 8.36 7.40 -4.08
N LYS A 118 8.11 8.71 -3.99
CA LYS A 118 8.12 9.43 -2.70
C LYS A 118 7.03 8.94 -1.73
N ALA A 119 5.89 8.50 -2.27
CA ALA A 119 4.75 8.01 -1.50
C ALA A 119 4.86 6.51 -1.17
N VAL A 120 5.98 5.85 -1.50
CA VAL A 120 6.14 4.41 -1.28
C VAL A 120 5.97 4.02 0.18
N ASN A 121 6.49 4.84 1.11
CA ASN A 121 6.33 4.61 2.54
C ASN A 121 4.85 4.62 2.97
N THR A 122 4.08 5.55 2.42
CA THR A 122 2.65 5.69 2.73
C THR A 122 1.83 4.56 2.12
N ILE A 123 2.17 4.12 0.90
CA ILE A 123 1.56 2.96 0.24
C ILE A 123 1.82 1.68 1.04
N ILE A 124 3.06 1.48 1.50
CA ILE A 124 3.42 0.34 2.36
C ILE A 124 2.61 0.37 3.66
N ASN A 125 2.43 1.56 4.27
CA ASN A 125 1.61 1.69 5.47
C ASN A 125 0.14 1.36 5.21
N SER A 126 -0.44 1.88 4.12
CA SER A 126 -1.78 1.53 3.66
C SER A 126 -1.94 0.02 3.43
N PHE A 127 -0.95 -0.62 2.82
CA PHE A 127 -0.97 -2.07 2.62
C PHE A 127 -0.95 -2.85 3.94
N LYS A 128 -0.17 -2.40 4.94
CA LYS A 128 -0.18 -2.99 6.28
C LYS A 128 -1.56 -2.87 6.94
N THR A 129 -2.25 -1.74 6.78
CA THR A 129 -3.62 -1.59 7.28
C THR A 129 -4.57 -2.58 6.62
N ILE A 130 -4.44 -2.81 5.31
CA ILE A 130 -5.23 -3.83 4.59
C ILE A 130 -4.94 -5.24 5.13
N MET A 131 -3.66 -5.56 5.35
CA MET A 131 -3.24 -6.85 5.90
C MET A 131 -3.71 -7.08 7.34
N ALA A 132 -3.73 -6.03 8.17
CA ALA A 132 -4.29 -6.10 9.52
C ALA A 132 -5.80 -6.39 9.49
N ALA A 133 -6.53 -5.69 8.63
CA ALA A 133 -7.96 -5.96 8.42
C ALA A 133 -8.22 -7.37 7.86
N HIS A 134 -7.35 -7.88 6.99
CA HIS A 134 -7.44 -9.26 6.49
C HIS A 134 -7.24 -10.31 7.61
N ARG A 135 -6.42 -10.02 8.62
CA ARG A 135 -6.25 -10.87 9.81
C ARG A 135 -7.36 -10.70 10.85
N GLY A 136 -8.27 -9.74 10.66
CA GLY A 136 -9.31 -9.38 11.61
C GLY A 136 -8.82 -8.53 12.79
N GLU A 137 -7.66 -7.89 12.65
CA GLU A 137 -7.06 -7.00 13.65
C GLU A 137 -7.39 -5.54 13.32
N VAL A 138 -8.24 -4.90 14.12
CA VAL A 138 -8.55 -3.47 14.00
C VAL A 138 -7.75 -2.69 15.06
N VAL A 139 -6.93 -1.75 14.61
CA VAL A 139 -6.22 -0.83 15.52
C VAL A 139 -7.21 0.22 16.00
N CYS A 140 -7.66 0.10 17.25
CA CYS A 140 -8.53 1.07 17.91
C CYS A 140 -7.70 1.92 18.88
N GLU A 141 -7.77 3.25 18.74
CA GLU A 141 -7.29 4.17 19.77
C GLU A 141 -8.42 4.39 20.79
N VAL A 142 -8.18 4.04 22.05
CA VAL A 142 -9.16 4.23 23.14
C VAL A 142 -8.80 5.48 23.93
N THR A 143 -9.53 6.57 23.69
CA THR A 143 -9.39 7.80 24.47
C THR A 143 -10.22 7.68 25.75
N THR A 144 -9.57 7.49 26.89
CA THR A 144 -10.22 7.37 28.21
C THR A 144 -10.19 8.71 28.97
N ALA A 145 -11.29 9.08 29.63
CA ALA A 145 -11.46 10.37 30.31
C ALA A 145 -10.82 10.47 31.72
N LYS A 146 -10.34 9.37 32.30
CA LYS A 146 -9.63 9.36 33.60
C LYS A 146 -8.14 9.10 33.37
N GLY A 147 -7.30 9.93 33.99
CA GLY A 147 -5.84 9.88 33.87
C GLY A 147 -5.30 8.50 34.18
N PHE A 148 -4.78 7.85 33.15
CA PHE A 148 -4.10 6.57 33.25
C PHE A 148 -2.61 6.85 33.41
N ASP A 149 -2.11 6.79 34.64
CA ASP A 149 -0.68 6.91 34.93
C ASP A 149 0.00 5.56 34.68
N HIS A 150 0.46 5.36 33.45
CA HIS A 150 1.66 4.57 33.18
C HIS A 150 2.25 5.06 31.87
N LEU A 151 3.48 5.57 31.94
CA LEU A 151 4.20 6.19 30.82
C LEU A 151 4.11 5.34 29.53
N GLY A 152 3.45 5.91 28.52
CA GLY A 152 3.77 5.69 27.11
C GLY A 152 3.37 4.35 26.48
N CYS A 153 2.12 3.91 26.61
CA CYS A 153 1.62 2.78 25.81
C CYS A 153 0.38 3.16 25.02
N VAL A 154 0.58 3.47 23.73
CA VAL A 154 -0.43 3.26 22.69
C VAL A 154 -0.73 1.76 22.72
N THR A 155 -1.68 1.37 23.56
CA THR A 155 -2.08 -0.02 23.69
C THR A 155 -2.89 -0.33 22.45
N VAL A 156 -2.26 -1.00 21.49
CA VAL A 156 -2.95 -1.63 20.37
C VAL A 156 -3.81 -2.75 20.95
N ILE A 157 -5.02 -2.41 21.39
CA ILE A 157 -5.97 -3.38 21.88
C ILE A 157 -6.37 -4.21 20.66
N LYS A 158 -5.86 -5.44 20.61
CA LYS A 158 -6.14 -6.41 19.56
C LYS A 158 -7.59 -6.88 19.71
N VAL A 159 -8.52 -6.09 19.18
CA VAL A 159 -9.93 -6.48 19.08
C VAL A 159 -10.05 -7.40 17.88
N GLN A 160 -10.11 -8.70 18.15
CA GLN A 160 -10.36 -9.70 17.12
C GLN A 160 -11.85 -9.76 16.82
N ILE A 161 -12.28 -9.02 15.79
CA ILE A 161 -13.67 -9.03 15.34
C ILE A 161 -13.87 -10.21 14.39
N MET A 162 -13.78 -11.43 14.91
CA MET A 162 -14.34 -12.61 14.25
C MET A 162 -15.71 -12.88 14.89
N GLY A 163 -16.76 -12.22 14.39
CA GLY A 163 -18.14 -12.64 14.67
C GLY A 163 -19.12 -11.59 15.20
N PHE A 164 -19.23 -10.42 14.58
CA PHE A 164 -20.48 -9.64 14.68
C PHE A 164 -21.31 -9.86 13.41
N GLY A 165 -21.77 -11.10 13.25
CA GLY A 165 -22.86 -11.46 12.37
C GLY A 165 -24.04 -11.86 13.24
N MET A 166 -25.03 -10.97 13.33
CA MET A 166 -26.45 -11.27 13.55
C MET A 166 -27.25 -10.29 12.71
#